data_AF-M3CEG1-F1
#
_entry.id   AF-M3CEG1-F1
#
_cell.length_a   1.000
_cell.length_b   1.000
_cell.length_c   1.000
_cell.angle_alpha   90.00
_cell.angle_beta   90.00
_cell.angle_gamma   90.00
#
_symmetry.space_group_name_H-M   'P 1'
#
loop_
_entity.id
_entity.type
_entity.pdbx_description
1 polymer ?
#
loop_
_entity_poly.entity_id
_entity_poly.type
_entity_poly.pdbx_seq_one_letter_code
_entity_poly.pdbx_strand_id
1 'polypeptide(L)'
;MGIFNRPPVEIVVHEHAEEDDGYGGKLPGRGKTHVLRVFAQPIDADDNASQGWSEPGRYKLIARDFPTYRWAEVEFEGRSWTVSEYPRKHRGSRRTEFATAVIERRGGHGMGRSKD
;
A
#
# COMPACT_ATOMS: atom_id res chain seq x y z
N MET A 1 -19.12 -7.46 -7.02
CA MET A 1 -18.15 -8.57 -6.88
C MET A 1 -17.49 -8.47 -5.50
N GLY A 2 -17.57 -9.51 -4.66
CA GLY A 2 -17.06 -9.48 -3.28
C GLY A 2 -15.56 -9.80 -3.19
N ILE A 3 -14.85 -9.17 -2.25
CA ILE A 3 -13.39 -9.32 -2.03
C ILE A 3 -12.93 -10.77 -1.81
N PHE A 4 -13.80 -11.64 -1.28
CA PHE A 4 -13.50 -13.05 -1.01
C PHE A 4 -13.58 -13.97 -2.24
N ASN A 5 -14.04 -13.46 -3.40
CA ASN A 5 -14.07 -14.24 -4.63
C ASN A 5 -12.71 -14.28 -5.34
N ARG A 6 -11.73 -13.48 -4.87
CA ARG A 6 -10.36 -13.52 -5.37
C ARG A 6 -9.46 -14.18 -4.33
N PRO A 7 -8.54 -15.08 -4.73
CA PRO A 7 -7.57 -15.63 -3.81
C PRO A 7 -6.69 -14.51 -3.26
N PRO A 8 -6.14 -14.67 -2.04
CA PRO A 8 -5.16 -13.73 -1.52
C PRO A 8 -3.88 -13.78 -2.38
N VAL A 9 -3.28 -12.61 -2.57
CA VAL A 9 -2.10 -12.34 -3.38
C VAL A 9 -0.88 -12.10 -2.50
N GLU A 10 0.30 -12.30 -3.06
CA GLU A 10 1.56 -11.95 -2.40
C GLU A 10 1.97 -10.50 -2.72
N ILE A 11 2.47 -9.80 -1.70
CA ILE A 11 3.09 -8.49 -1.82
C ILE A 11 4.43 -8.50 -1.11
N VAL A 12 5.32 -7.61 -1.53
CA VAL A 12 6.58 -7.35 -0.82
C VAL A 12 6.47 -6.01 -0.12
N VAL A 13 6.83 -5.97 1.16
CA VAL A 13 6.83 -4.76 1.97
C VAL A 13 8.24 -4.47 2.45
N HIS A 14 8.66 -3.23 2.30
CA HIS A 14 9.90 -2.73 2.86
C HIS A 14 9.60 -1.86 4.09
N GLU A 15 10.21 -2.18 5.22
CA GLU A 15 10.19 -1.33 6.42
C GLU A 15 10.72 0.07 6.12
N HIS A 16 10.19 1.07 6.81
CA HIS A 16 10.84 2.38 6.85
C HIS A 16 12.07 2.32 7.73
N ALA A 17 13.24 2.51 7.14
CA ALA A 17 14.50 2.71 7.85
C ALA A 17 14.96 4.17 7.72
N GLU A 18 15.79 4.60 8.66
CA GLU A 18 16.60 5.79 8.51
C GLU A 18 18.01 5.35 8.10
N GLU A 19 18.50 5.87 7.01
CA GLU A 19 19.86 5.68 6.53
C GLU A 19 20.68 6.95 6.77
N ASP A 20 21.97 6.80 7.10
CA ASP A 20 22.89 7.93 7.23
C ASP A 20 23.12 8.55 5.84
N ASP A 21 23.01 9.87 5.75
CA ASP A 21 23.19 10.60 4.50
C ASP A 21 24.65 10.94 4.17
N GLY A 22 25.59 10.61 5.06
CA GLY A 22 27.02 10.89 4.94
C GLY A 22 27.43 12.31 5.34
N TYR A 23 26.47 13.14 5.77
CA TYR A 23 26.66 14.53 6.18
C TYR A 23 26.15 14.80 7.61
N GLY A 24 25.85 13.75 8.37
CA GLY A 24 25.33 13.83 9.73
C GLY A 24 23.80 14.01 9.81
N GLY A 25 23.11 13.92 8.69
CA GLY A 25 21.65 13.84 8.60
C GLY A 25 21.16 12.41 8.36
N LYS A 26 19.86 12.28 8.12
CA LYS A 26 19.19 10.99 7.90
C LYS A 26 18.26 11.07 6.70
N LEU A 27 18.30 10.05 5.85
CA LEU A 27 17.41 9.88 4.70
C LEU A 27 16.47 8.68 4.90
N PRO A 28 15.26 8.73 4.33
CA PRO A 28 14.38 7.57 4.32
C PRO A 28 14.97 6.45 3.45
N GLY A 29 15.22 5.31 4.07
CA GLY A 29 15.81 4.12 3.46
C GLY A 29 14.86 2.92 3.46
N ARG A 30 15.28 1.85 2.79
CA ARG A 30 14.56 0.56 2.81
C ARG A 30 15.11 -0.28 3.95
N GLY A 31 14.28 -0.50 4.96
CA GLY A 31 14.57 -1.43 6.05
C GLY A 31 14.38 -2.88 5.62
N LYS A 32 14.07 -3.74 6.60
CA LYS A 32 13.83 -5.16 6.35
C LYS A 32 12.68 -5.39 5.37
N THR A 33 12.87 -6.38 4.49
CA THR A 33 11.86 -6.83 3.51
C THR A 33 11.01 -7.97 4.08
N HIS A 34 9.70 -7.93 3.79
CA HIS A 34 8.72 -8.93 4.22
C HIS A 34 7.81 -9.31 3.07
N VAL A 35 7.55 -10.61 2.90
CA VAL A 35 6.55 -11.11 1.95
C VAL A 35 5.26 -11.37 2.72
N LEU A 36 4.16 -10.74 2.30
CA LEU A 36 2.86 -10.85 2.96
C LEU A 36 1.83 -11.42 1.99
N ARG A 37 0.91 -12.22 2.54
CA ARG A 37 -0.24 -12.77 1.80
C ARG A 37 -1.52 -12.04 2.21
N VAL A 38 -2.10 -11.27 1.29
CA VAL A 38 -3.16 -10.30 1.56
C VAL A 38 -4.30 -10.41 0.55
N PHE A 39 -5.50 -9.94 0.90
CA PHE A 39 -6.53 -9.60 -0.07
C PHE A 39 -6.35 -8.14 -0.49
N ALA A 40 -6.26 -7.90 -1.80
CA ALA A 40 -6.15 -6.55 -2.36
C ALA A 40 -7.50 -6.13 -2.96
N GLN A 41 -8.12 -5.10 -2.38
CA GLN A 41 -9.41 -4.55 -2.82
C GLN A 41 -9.18 -3.17 -3.47
N PRO A 42 -9.52 -2.98 -4.76
CA PRO A 42 -9.56 -1.65 -5.36
C PRO A 42 -10.48 -0.72 -4.56
N ILE A 43 -10.04 0.51 -4.27
CA ILE A 43 -10.87 1.50 -3.55
C ILE A 43 -11.24 2.73 -4.37
N ASP A 44 -10.59 2.95 -5.51
CA ASP A 44 -11.04 3.96 -6.46
C ASP A 44 -12.25 3.44 -7.22
N ALA A 45 -13.31 4.24 -7.21
CA ALA A 45 -14.42 4.05 -8.14
C ALA A 45 -13.92 4.29 -9.57
N ASP A 46 -14.64 3.71 -10.51
CA ASP A 46 -14.43 3.68 -11.97
C ASP A 46 -14.46 5.08 -12.64
N ASP A 47 -14.15 6.16 -11.92
CA ASP A 47 -14.34 7.56 -12.37
C ASP A 47 -13.36 7.98 -13.47
N ASN A 48 -12.39 7.13 -13.82
CA ASN A 48 -11.54 7.28 -15.01
C ASN A 48 -11.98 6.40 -16.19
N ALA A 49 -13.10 5.67 -16.11
CA ALA A 49 -13.60 4.81 -17.19
C ALA A 49 -14.07 5.57 -18.44
N SER A 50 -14.11 6.91 -18.40
CA SER A 50 -14.51 7.77 -19.52
C SER A 50 -13.56 7.70 -20.73
N GLN A 51 -12.38 7.06 -20.64
CA GLN A 51 -11.44 6.88 -21.75
C GLN A 51 -10.76 5.50 -21.83
N GLY A 52 -11.48 4.43 -21.48
CA GLY A 52 -10.96 3.06 -21.54
C GLY A 52 -10.51 2.53 -20.18
N TRP A 53 -10.41 1.20 -20.07
CA TRP A 53 -10.11 0.47 -18.84
C TRP A 53 -8.86 1.04 -18.15
N SER A 54 -9.05 1.83 -17.09
CA SER A 54 -7.96 2.31 -16.25
C SER A 54 -7.75 1.36 -15.08
N GLU A 55 -6.51 0.95 -14.87
CA GLU A 55 -6.14 0.20 -13.67
C GLU A 55 -6.37 1.04 -12.40
N PRO A 56 -6.78 0.43 -11.28
CA PRO A 56 -7.01 1.16 -10.04
C PRO A 56 -5.79 1.97 -9.58
N GLY A 57 -6.02 3.19 -9.10
CA GLY A 57 -4.99 4.06 -8.53
C GLY A 57 -4.64 3.72 -7.10
N ARG A 58 -5.54 3.03 -6.38
CA ARG A 58 -5.42 2.67 -4.96
C ARG A 58 -6.00 1.30 -4.65
N TYR A 59 -5.36 0.62 -3.70
CA TYR A 59 -5.82 -0.65 -3.14
C TYR A 59 -5.82 -0.61 -1.62
N LYS A 60 -6.88 -1.15 -1.02
CA LYS A 60 -6.91 -1.54 0.39
C LYS A 60 -6.43 -2.98 0.53
N LEU A 61 -5.40 -3.15 1.33
CA LEU A 61 -4.81 -4.45 1.68
C LEU A 61 -5.46 -4.96 2.96
N ILE A 62 -5.83 -6.23 3.00
CA ILE A 62 -6.51 -6.86 4.14
C ILE A 62 -5.91 -8.23 4.41
N ALA A 63 -5.48 -8.50 5.64
CA ALA A 63 -5.04 -9.84 6.05
C ALA A 63 -5.34 -10.09 7.54
N ARG A 64 -5.18 -11.34 7.98
CA ARG A 64 -5.35 -11.70 9.41
C ARG A 64 -4.36 -10.97 10.30
N ASP A 65 -3.13 -10.87 9.86
CA ASP A 65 -2.07 -10.15 10.56
C ASP A 65 -1.03 -9.73 9.52
N PHE A 66 -0.42 -8.57 9.76
CA PHE A 66 0.85 -8.19 9.16
C PHE A 66 1.56 -7.21 10.10
N PRO A 67 2.88 -7.06 9.98
CA PRO A 67 3.62 -6.14 10.83
C PRO A 67 3.09 -4.70 10.71
N THR A 68 2.80 -4.08 11.85
CA THR A 68 2.19 -2.75 11.91
C THR A 68 3.22 -1.62 12.11
N TYR A 69 4.49 -1.87 11.82
CA TYR A 69 5.52 -0.82 11.76
C TYR A 69 5.25 0.11 10.56
N ARG A 70 6.01 1.21 10.47
CA ARG A 70 5.93 2.13 9.34
C ARG A 70 6.53 1.49 8.08
N TRP A 71 5.77 1.44 7.00
CA TRP A 71 6.20 0.90 5.71
C TRP A 71 6.77 2.04 4.85
N ALA A 72 7.88 1.79 4.16
CA ALA A 72 8.45 2.74 3.19
C ALA A 72 7.85 2.54 1.79
N GLU A 73 7.75 1.30 1.34
CA GLU A 73 7.36 0.95 -0.03
C GLU A 73 6.73 -0.45 -0.05
N VAL A 74 5.82 -0.64 -1.00
CA VAL A 74 5.18 -1.93 -1.27
C VAL A 74 5.34 -2.29 -2.73
N GLU A 75 5.77 -3.51 -3.03
CA GLU A 75 5.74 -4.07 -4.38
C GLU A 75 4.53 -4.97 -4.53
N PHE A 76 3.72 -4.69 -5.55
CA PHE A 76 2.50 -5.43 -5.86
C PHE A 76 2.30 -5.45 -7.38
N GLU A 77 2.02 -6.65 -7.92
CA GLU A 77 1.89 -6.91 -9.37
C GLU A 77 3.09 -6.38 -10.18
N GLY A 78 4.31 -6.58 -9.64
CA GLY A 78 5.57 -6.18 -10.29
C GLY A 78 5.81 -4.67 -10.33
N ARG A 79 5.08 -3.88 -9.54
CA ARG A 79 5.20 -2.42 -9.49
C ARG A 79 5.38 -1.93 -8.06
N SER A 80 6.04 -0.79 -7.91
CA SER A 80 6.17 -0.07 -6.65
C SER A 80 4.95 0.80 -6.35
N TRP A 81 4.51 0.78 -5.10
CA TRP A 81 3.40 1.54 -4.57
C TRP A 81 3.82 2.28 -3.29
N THR A 82 3.25 3.47 -3.09
CA THR A 82 3.42 4.23 -1.85
C THR A 82 2.33 3.83 -0.85
N VAL A 83 2.65 3.89 0.44
CA VAL A 83 1.67 3.64 1.51
C VAL A 83 0.99 4.94 1.88
N SER A 84 -0.30 5.06 1.57
CA SER A 84 -1.10 6.26 1.85
C SER A 84 -1.86 6.19 3.16
N GLU A 85 -2.23 4.97 3.61
CA GLU A 85 -2.68 4.73 4.98
C GLU A 85 -1.86 3.61 5.60
N TYR A 86 -1.15 3.95 6.68
CA TYR A 86 -0.30 2.99 7.39
C TYR A 86 -1.10 1.81 7.96
N PRO A 87 -0.44 0.65 8.11
CA PRO A 87 -0.95 -0.51 8.84
C PRO A 87 -1.73 -0.17 10.11
N ARG A 88 -2.98 -0.62 10.16
CA ARG A 88 -3.83 -0.55 11.34
C ARG A 88 -4.38 -1.93 11.66
N LYS A 89 -4.23 -2.35 12.91
CA LYS A 89 -4.87 -3.56 13.43
C LYS A 89 -6.30 -3.25 13.87
N HIS A 90 -7.25 -4.01 13.36
CA HIS A 90 -8.65 -3.99 13.76
C HIS A 90 -8.86 -5.11 14.78
N ARG A 91 -9.15 -4.71 16.02
CA ARG A 91 -9.35 -5.65 17.13
C ARG A 91 -10.73 -6.29 17.05
N GLY A 92 -10.84 -7.49 17.60
CA GLY A 92 -12.08 -8.22 17.70
C GLY A 92 -11.84 -9.60 18.32
N SER A 93 -12.81 -10.50 18.15
CA SER A 93 -12.56 -11.92 18.42
C SER A 93 -11.48 -12.47 17.47
N ARG A 94 -10.90 -13.62 17.80
CA ARG A 94 -9.97 -14.34 16.90
C ARG A 94 -10.52 -14.57 15.48
N ARG A 95 -11.85 -14.59 15.31
CA ARG A 95 -12.51 -14.76 14.00
C ARG A 95 -12.63 -13.46 13.21
N THR A 96 -12.62 -12.31 13.90
CA THR A 96 -12.91 -11.00 13.33
C THR A 96 -11.74 -10.02 13.42
N GLU A 97 -10.60 -10.42 13.99
CA GLU A 97 -9.37 -9.66 13.92
C GLU A 97 -8.77 -9.70 12.50
N PHE A 98 -8.27 -8.54 12.06
CA PHE A 98 -7.56 -8.36 10.80
C PHE A 98 -6.74 -7.06 10.85
N ALA A 99 -5.82 -6.89 9.90
CA ALA A 99 -5.08 -5.66 9.68
C ALA A 99 -5.41 -5.07 8.30
N THR A 100 -5.36 -3.74 8.20
CA THR A 100 -5.51 -3.03 6.91
C THR A 100 -4.44 -1.99 6.68
N ALA A 101 -4.07 -1.80 5.42
CA ALA A 101 -3.23 -0.72 4.92
C ALA A 101 -3.80 -0.25 3.58
N VAL A 102 -3.47 0.95 3.15
CA VAL A 102 -3.82 1.45 1.82
C VAL A 102 -2.55 1.80 1.07
N ILE A 103 -2.47 1.31 -0.17
CA ILE A 103 -1.40 1.63 -1.10
C ILE A 103 -1.95 2.42 -2.27
N GLU A 104 -1.14 3.32 -2.82
CA GLU A 104 -1.48 4.16 -3.96
C GLU A 104 -0.34 4.23 -4.98
N ARG A 105 -0.70 4.48 -6.24
CA ARG A 105 0.28 4.69 -7.30
C ARG A 105 1.10 5.95 -7.02
N ARG A 106 2.42 5.80 -7.09
CA ARG A 106 3.36 6.93 -7.00
C ARG A 106 3.04 7.93 -8.13
N GLY A 107 2.58 9.13 -7.77
CA GLY A 107 2.20 10.20 -8.72
C GLY A 107 0.69 10.43 -8.90
N GLY A 108 -0.19 9.78 -8.12
CA GLY A 108 -1.65 9.99 -8.19
C GLY A 108 -2.18 11.25 -7.51
N HIS A 109 -1.40 11.89 -6.63
CA HIS A 109 -1.74 13.21 -6.12
C HIS A 109 -1.33 14.27 -7.15
N GLY A 110 -2.33 14.98 -7.67
CA GLY A 110 -2.13 16.13 -8.53
C GLY A 110 -1.14 17.10 -7.91
N MET A 111 0.09 17.07 -8.42
CA MET A 111 0.91 18.26 -8.50
C MET A 111 0.13 19.19 -9.43
N GLY A 112 -0.72 20.03 -8.84
CA GLY A 112 -1.38 21.09 -9.57
C GLY A 112 -0.30 21.82 -10.33
N ARG A 113 -0.38 21.80 -11.67
CA ARG A 113 0.45 22.68 -12.49
C ARG A 113 0.18 24.08 -11.96
N SER A 114 1.19 24.70 -11.36
CA SER A 114 1.28 26.14 -11.30
C SER A 114 1.08 26.62 -12.74
N LYS A 115 -0.05 27.27 -13.01
CA LYS A 115 -0.19 28.05 -14.23
C LYS A 115 0.65 29.30 -14.01
N ASP A 116 1.62 29.48 -14.90
CA ASP A 116 2.20 30.79 -15.20
C ASP A 116 1.11 31.79 -15.61
#